data_AF-A0ABC9VDX3-F1
#
_entry.id   AF-A0ABC9VDX3-F1
#
_cell.length_a   1.000
_cell.length_b   1.000
_cell.length_c   1.000
_cell.angle_alpha   90.00
_cell.angle_beta   90.00
_cell.angle_gamma   90.00
#
_symmetry.space_group_name_H-M   'P 1'
#
loop_
_entity.id
_entity.type
_entity.pdbx_description
1 polymer ?
#
loop_
_entity_poly.entity_id
_entity_poly.type
_entity_poly.pdbx_seq_one_letter_code
_entity_poly.pdbx_strand_id
1 'polypeptide(L)'
;MHKYTSMLGLSLAGSVVSFLIGGMDSLVIILLCFVAVDYVTGIIASAMEGKLSSQVGFRGIVRKLLIFVLVAVSHLLDIAIGWNNHFIRDTIIFFYIANEFISIVENTGRVGVPIPSVLRKAIELFKDEVK
;
A
#
# COMPACT_ATOMS: atom_id res chain seq x y z
N MET A 1 19.86 -30.48 6.33
CA MET A 1 18.57 -30.70 5.64
C MET A 1 17.51 -29.65 6.01
N HIS A 2 17.23 -29.36 7.29
CA HIS A 2 16.21 -28.38 7.71
C HIS A 2 16.32 -26.95 7.11
N LYS A 3 17.54 -26.45 6.91
CA LYS A 3 17.76 -25.12 6.29
C LYS A 3 17.37 -25.08 4.81
N TYR A 4 17.52 -26.20 4.09
CA TYR A 4 17.19 -26.28 2.66
C TYR A 4 15.68 -26.44 2.45
N THR A 5 15.00 -27.17 3.33
CA THR A 5 13.54 -27.31 3.27
C THR A 5 12.82 -26.00 3.60
N SER A 6 13.32 -25.20 4.55
CA SER A 6 12.76 -23.87 4.83
C SER A 6 12.99 -22.87 3.70
N MET A 7 14.18 -22.88 3.07
CA MET A 7 14.46 -22.04 1.90
C MET A 7 13.60 -22.41 0.69
N LEU A 8 13.37 -23.70 0.45
CA LEU A 8 12.44 -24.18 -0.58
C LEU A 8 11.00 -23.67 -0.33
N GLY A 9 10.50 -23.81 0.90
CA GLY A 9 9.17 -23.33 1.26
C GLY A 9 9.00 -21.81 1.04
N LEU A 10 9.99 -21.01 1.45
CA LEU A 10 9.97 -19.56 1.24
C LEU A 10 10.01 -19.18 -0.24
N SER A 11 10.81 -19.90 -1.03
CA SER A 11 10.93 -19.64 -2.48
C SER A 11 9.62 -19.93 -3.21
N LEU A 12 8.94 -21.03 -2.85
CA LEU A 12 7.63 -21.39 -3.42
C LEU A 12 6.55 -20.37 -3.03
N ALA A 13 6.54 -19.92 -1.78
CA ALA A 13 5.60 -18.88 -1.36
C ALA A 13 5.86 -17.57 -2.12
N GLY A 14 7.13 -17.16 -2.24
CA GLY A 14 7.53 -15.97 -2.97
C GLY A 14 7.17 -16.03 -4.46
N SER A 15 7.35 -17.18 -5.11
CA SER A 15 6.99 -17.34 -6.52
C SER A 15 5.49 -17.24 -6.75
N VAL A 16 4.67 -17.85 -5.88
CA VAL A 16 3.21 -17.74 -5.94
C VAL A 16 2.76 -16.30 -5.74
N VAL A 17 3.28 -15.60 -4.73
CA VAL A 17 2.95 -14.19 -4.48
C VAL A 17 3.36 -13.32 -5.66
N SER A 18 4.58 -13.51 -6.18
CA SER A 18 5.07 -12.77 -7.34
C SER A 18 4.20 -13.01 -8.58
N PHE A 19 3.71 -14.23 -8.79
CA PHE A 19 2.80 -14.53 -9.88
C PHE A 19 1.44 -13.84 -9.70
N LEU A 20 0.86 -13.92 -8.49
CA LEU A 20 -0.44 -13.33 -8.20
C LEU A 20 -0.46 -11.82 -8.39
N ILE A 21 0.60 -11.12 -7.96
CA ILE A 21 0.75 -9.68 -8.13
C ILE A 21 1.09 -9.28 -9.58
N GLY A 22 1.55 -10.22 -10.40
CA GLY A 22 1.94 -9.97 -11.81
C GLY A 22 3.39 -9.53 -11.99
N GLY A 23 4.26 -9.86 -11.04
CA GLY A 23 5.69 -9.54 -11.07
C GLY A 23 6.09 -8.48 -10.05
N MET A 24 7.40 -8.29 -9.93
CA MET A 24 8.04 -7.28 -9.06
C MET A 24 8.64 -6.18 -9.92
N ASP A 25 7.79 -5.44 -10.62
CA ASP A 25 8.20 -4.29 -11.42
C ASP A 25 8.32 -3.01 -10.59
N SER A 26 8.74 -1.92 -11.25
CA SER A 26 8.93 -0.63 -10.60
C SER A 26 7.65 -0.11 -9.94
N LEU A 27 6.46 -0.36 -10.51
CA LEU A 27 5.21 0.18 -10.00
C LEU A 27 4.80 -0.52 -8.71
N VAL A 28 4.96 -1.84 -8.65
CA VAL A 28 4.77 -2.63 -7.42
C VAL A 28 5.77 -2.21 -6.33
N ILE A 29 7.03 -1.97 -6.69
CA ILE A 29 8.06 -1.50 -5.75
C ILE A 29 7.72 -0.11 -5.21
N ILE A 30 7.26 0.82 -6.07
CA ILE A 30 6.82 2.16 -5.65
C ILE A 30 5.66 2.03 -4.66
N LEU A 31 4.63 1.24 -4.96
CA LEU A 31 3.52 1.02 -4.03
C LEU A 31 4.00 0.49 -2.68
N LEU A 32 4.91 -0.48 -2.67
CA LEU A 32 5.50 -1.01 -1.44
C LEU A 32 6.20 0.08 -0.62
N CYS A 33 6.98 0.94 -1.28
CA CYS A 33 7.61 2.09 -0.63
C CYS A 33 6.59 3.05 -0.02
N PHE A 34 5.52 3.39 -0.75
CA PHE A 34 4.46 4.26 -0.26
C PHE A 34 3.74 3.68 0.95
N VAL A 35 3.35 2.40 0.90
CA VAL A 35 2.74 1.69 2.03
C VAL A 35 3.67 1.67 3.26
N ALA A 36 4.96 1.44 3.05
CA ALA A 36 5.95 1.42 4.14
C ALA A 36 6.12 2.81 4.77
N VAL A 37 6.24 3.86 3.96
CA VAL A 37 6.36 5.25 4.43
C VAL A 37 5.10 5.68 5.16
N ASP A 38 3.92 5.36 4.64
CA ASP A 38 2.66 5.65 5.33
C ASP A 38 2.59 4.98 6.70
N TYR A 39 2.93 3.69 6.78
CA TYR A 39 2.92 2.97 8.05
C TYR A 39 3.88 3.61 9.07
N VAL A 40 5.10 3.94 8.66
CA VAL A 40 6.10 4.59 9.52
C VAL A 40 5.62 5.97 9.97
N THR A 41 5.14 6.81 9.05
CA THR A 41 4.62 8.16 9.39
C THR A 41 3.40 8.07 10.30
N GLY A 42 2.52 7.09 10.09
CA GLY A 42 1.35 6.84 10.93
C GLY A 42 1.70 6.43 12.36
N ILE A 43 2.75 5.61 12.53
CA ILE A 43 3.31 5.29 13.86
C ILE A 43 3.88 6.53 14.52
N ILE A 44 4.73 7.30 13.81
CA ILE A 44 5.37 8.50 14.36
C ILE A 44 4.30 9.48 14.84
N ALA A 45 3.30 9.78 14.01
CA ALA A 45 2.23 10.69 14.36
C ALA A 45 1.42 10.20 15.57
N SER A 46 1.07 8.91 15.62
CA SER A 46 0.32 8.34 16.75
C SER A 46 1.14 8.33 18.05
N ALA A 47 2.46 8.12 17.96
CA ALA A 47 3.35 8.19 19.11
C ALA A 47 3.46 9.61 19.66
N MET A 48 3.63 10.62 18.78
CA MET A 48 3.70 12.04 19.18
C MET A 48 2.39 12.54 19.78
N GLU A 49 1.26 12.00 19.34
CA GLU A 49 -0.06 12.30 19.93
C GLU A 49 -0.33 11.56 21.26
N GLY A 50 0.55 10.65 21.69
CA GLY A 50 0.31 9.81 22.87
C GLY A 50 -0.81 8.78 22.67
N LYS A 51 -1.18 8.48 21.41
CA LYS A 51 -2.28 7.57 21.04
C LYS A 51 -1.80 6.24 20.45
N LEU A 52 -0.55 5.87 20.71
CA LEU A 52 0.01 4.62 20.20
C LEU A 52 -0.78 3.42 20.76
N SER A 53 -1.35 2.62 19.87
CA SER A 53 -2.08 1.41 20.23
C SER A 53 -1.74 0.29 19.26
N SER A 54 -1.33 -0.86 19.80
CA SER A 54 -1.01 -2.05 19.01
C SER A 54 -2.22 -2.57 18.25
N GLN A 55 -3.44 -2.44 18.80
CA GLN A 55 -4.67 -2.79 18.10
C GLN A 55 -4.92 -1.90 16.88
N VAL A 56 -4.65 -0.60 17.01
CA VAL A 56 -4.78 0.35 15.89
C VAL A 56 -3.71 0.06 14.84
N GLY A 57 -2.45 -0.15 15.26
CA GLY A 57 -1.35 -0.51 14.37
C GLY A 57 -1.58 -1.82 13.60
N PHE A 58 -2.09 -2.86 14.28
CA PHE A 58 -2.44 -4.13 13.63
C PHE A 58 -3.54 -3.97 12.60
N ARG A 59 -4.62 -3.24 12.91
CA ARG A 59 -5.66 -2.91 11.92
C ARG A 59 -5.09 -2.15 10.72
N GLY A 60 -4.12 -1.26 10.97
CA GLY A 60 -3.36 -0.56 9.92
C GLY A 60 -2.69 -1.55 8.98
N ILE A 61 -1.89 -2.48 9.52
CA ILE A 61 -1.20 -3.52 8.72
C ILE A 61 -2.19 -4.34 7.91
N VAL A 62 -3.28 -4.83 8.52
CA VAL A 62 -4.29 -5.63 7.82
C VAL A 62 -4.87 -4.87 6.62
N ARG A 63 -5.20 -3.58 6.79
CA ARG A 63 -5.69 -2.74 5.68
C ARG A 63 -4.67 -2.64 4.55
N LYS A 64 -3.38 -2.45 4.87
CA LYS A 64 -2.31 -2.39 3.87
C LYS A 64 -2.08 -3.72 3.16
N LEU A 65 -2.25 -4.86 3.84
CA LEU A 65 -2.19 -6.17 3.19
C LEU A 65 -3.34 -6.37 2.19
N LEU A 66 -4.55 -5.87 2.51
CA LEU A 66 -5.69 -5.94 1.59
C LEU A 66 -5.47 -5.14 0.30
N ILE A 67 -4.62 -4.11 0.31
CA ILE A 67 -4.20 -3.41 -0.92
C ILE A 67 -3.53 -4.40 -1.89
N PHE A 68 -2.58 -5.20 -1.42
CA PHE A 68 -1.88 -6.18 -2.26
C PHE A 68 -2.79 -7.32 -2.71
N VAL A 69 -3.80 -7.69 -1.90
CA VAL A 69 -4.86 -8.62 -2.33
C VAL A 69 -5.62 -8.04 -3.52
N LEU A 70 -5.98 -6.75 -3.47
CA LEU A 70 -6.69 -6.10 -4.57
C LEU A 70 -5.82 -5.97 -5.82
N VAL A 71 -4.53 -5.64 -5.67
CA VAL A 71 -3.57 -5.66 -6.80
C VAL A 71 -3.50 -7.05 -7.44
N ALA A 72 -3.45 -8.11 -6.63
CA ALA A 72 -3.46 -9.48 -7.15
C ALA A 72 -4.76 -9.81 -7.90
N VAL A 73 -5.91 -9.45 -7.34
CA VAL A 73 -7.21 -9.63 -8.01
C VAL A 73 -7.24 -8.88 -9.34
N SER A 74 -6.78 -7.63 -9.37
CA SER A 74 -6.72 -6.81 -10.59
C SER A 74 -5.81 -7.41 -11.66
N HIS A 75 -4.66 -7.96 -11.27
CA HIS A 75 -3.79 -8.67 -12.20
C HIS A 75 -4.47 -9.95 -12.75
N LEU A 76 -5.17 -10.71 -11.91
CA LEU A 76 -5.94 -11.87 -12.37
C LEU A 76 -7.06 -11.47 -13.35
N LEU A 77 -7.65 -10.29 -13.20
CA LEU A 77 -8.60 -9.73 -14.16
C LEU A 77 -7.95 -9.36 -15.48
N ASP A 78 -6.77 -8.73 -15.46
CA ASP A 78 -5.99 -8.46 -16.68
C ASP A 78 -5.73 -9.76 -17.46
N ILE A 79 -5.32 -10.84 -16.77
CA ILE A 79 -5.14 -12.17 -17.38
C ILE A 79 -6.46 -12.69 -17.96
N ALA A 80 -7.56 -12.65 -17.19
CA ALA A 80 -8.84 -13.20 -17.60
C ALA A 80 -9.42 -12.50 -18.84
N ILE A 81 -9.15 -11.21 -19.01
CA ILE A 81 -9.60 -10.39 -20.14
C ILE A 81 -8.61 -10.46 -21.32
N GLY A 82 -7.39 -10.97 -21.10
CA GLY A 82 -6.34 -11.06 -22.11
C GLY A 82 -5.57 -9.74 -22.31
N TRP A 83 -5.60 -8.85 -21.32
CA TRP A 83 -4.82 -7.62 -21.32
C TRP A 83 -3.39 -7.88 -20.85
N ASN A 84 -2.48 -7.99 -21.81
CA ASN A 84 -1.07 -8.31 -21.53
C ASN A 84 -0.25 -7.12 -20.99
N ASN A 85 -0.86 -5.94 -20.86
CA ASN A 85 -0.20 -4.70 -20.45
C ASN A 85 -0.53 -4.28 -19.00
N HIS A 86 -1.13 -5.17 -18.19
CA HIS A 86 -1.43 -4.91 -16.78
C HIS A 86 -2.29 -3.67 -16.52
N PHE A 87 -3.18 -3.31 -17.45
CA PHE A 87 -3.89 -2.04 -17.38
C PHE A 87 -4.73 -1.88 -16.11
N ILE A 88 -5.49 -2.91 -15.70
CA ILE A 88 -6.34 -2.85 -14.50
C ILE A 88 -5.44 -2.84 -13.25
N ARG A 89 -4.45 -3.73 -13.20
CA ARG A 89 -3.48 -3.81 -12.10
C ARG A 89 -2.81 -2.46 -11.88
N ASP A 90 -2.26 -1.85 -12.91
CA ASP A 90 -1.50 -0.60 -12.81
C ASP A 90 -2.41 0.55 -12.41
N THR A 91 -3.64 0.61 -12.92
CA THR A 91 -4.67 1.58 -12.51
C THR A 91 -4.95 1.47 -11.00
N ILE A 92 -5.12 0.25 -10.49
CA ILE A 92 -5.38 0.00 -9.08
C ILE A 92 -4.15 0.32 -8.22
N ILE A 93 -2.94 0.04 -8.71
CA ILE A 93 -1.72 0.47 -8.02
C ILE A 93 -1.64 1.99 -7.94
N PHE A 94 -1.89 2.73 -9.03
CA PHE A 94 -1.89 4.20 -9.00
C PHE A 94 -2.92 4.76 -8.02
N PHE A 95 -4.13 4.18 -7.98
CA PHE A 95 -5.15 4.54 -7.00
C PHE A 95 -4.63 4.38 -5.56
N TYR A 96 -3.99 3.25 -5.25
CA TYR A 96 -3.43 3.04 -3.92
C TYR A 96 -2.21 3.89 -3.61
N ILE A 97 -1.31 4.16 -4.56
CA ILE A 97 -0.22 5.14 -4.38
C ILE A 97 -0.80 6.51 -3.99
N ALA A 98 -1.85 6.97 -4.66
CA ALA A 98 -2.52 8.22 -4.32
C ALA A 98 -3.12 8.18 -2.90
N ASN A 99 -3.79 7.09 -2.50
CA ASN A 99 -4.31 6.93 -1.14
C ASN A 99 -3.22 6.96 -0.07
N GLU A 100 -2.11 6.24 -0.30
CA GLU A 100 -0.96 6.25 0.61
C GLU A 100 -0.31 7.63 0.68
N PHE A 101 -0.19 8.34 -0.45
CA PHE A 101 0.29 9.71 -0.47
C PHE A 101 -0.56 10.65 0.39
N ILE A 102 -1.88 10.59 0.25
CA ILE A 102 -2.82 11.39 1.05
C ILE A 102 -2.63 11.10 2.54
N SER A 103 -2.58 9.81 2.91
CA SER A 103 -2.37 9.38 4.31
C SER A 103 -1.03 9.85 4.87
N ILE A 104 0.06 9.81 4.08
CA ILE A 104 1.37 10.35 4.46
C ILE A 104 1.29 11.85 4.74
N VAL A 105 0.63 12.62 3.87
CA VAL A 105 0.47 14.07 4.06
C VAL A 105 -0.33 14.39 5.32
N GLU A 106 -1.36 13.61 5.61
CA GLU A 106 -2.14 13.74 6.85
C GLU A 106 -1.31 13.44 8.09
N ASN A 107 -0.58 12.31 8.10
CA ASN A 107 0.32 11.95 9.19
C ASN A 107 1.38 13.02 9.43
N THR A 108 1.93 13.57 8.36
CA THR A 108 2.92 14.66 8.37
C THR A 108 2.31 15.95 8.95
N GLY A 109 1.08 16.29 8.58
CA GLY A 109 0.36 17.41 9.17
C GLY A 109 0.05 17.24 10.66
N ARG A 110 -0.25 16.01 11.11
CA ARG A 110 -0.50 15.69 12.53
C ARG A 110 0.73 15.93 13.42
N VAL A 111 1.94 15.83 12.86
CA VAL A 111 3.20 16.10 13.57
C VAL A 111 3.69 17.55 13.44
N GLY A 112 2.87 18.45 12.86
CA GLY A 112 3.14 19.88 12.80
C GLY A 112 4.00 20.34 11.62
N VAL A 113 4.25 19.48 10.63
CA VAL A 113 4.92 19.90 9.38
C VAL A 113 3.94 20.76 8.57
N PRO A 114 4.32 21.98 8.13
CA PRO A 114 3.44 22.86 7.39
C PRO A 114 3.10 22.26 6.02
N ILE A 115 1.80 22.01 5.80
CA ILE A 115 1.28 21.53 4.51
C ILE A 115 0.76 22.72 3.68
N PRO A 116 1.21 22.89 2.43
CA PRO A 116 0.70 23.95 1.55
C PRO A 116 -0.84 23.90 1.41
N SER A 117 -1.48 25.07 1.39
CA SER A 117 -2.94 25.17 1.32
C SER A 117 -3.54 24.54 0.06
N VAL A 118 -2.82 24.59 -1.07
CA VAL A 118 -3.21 23.93 -2.32
C VAL A 118 -3.31 22.41 -2.13
N LEU A 119 -2.34 21.82 -1.42
CA LEU A 119 -2.32 20.38 -1.17
C LEU A 119 -3.42 19.96 -0.19
N ARG A 120 -3.66 20.77 0.87
CA ARG A 120 -4.76 20.52 1.80
C ARG A 120 -6.12 20.54 1.08
N LYS A 121 -6.37 21.54 0.23
CA LYS A 121 -7.62 21.64 -0.56
C LYS A 121 -7.81 20.47 -1.52
N ALA A 122 -6.73 20.05 -2.20
CA ALA A 122 -6.79 18.89 -3.10
C ALA A 122 -7.21 17.64 -2.33
N ILE A 123 -6.61 17.38 -1.16
CA ILE A 123 -6.95 16.23 -0.31
C ILE A 123 -8.41 16.28 0.16
N GLU A 124 -8.90 17.45 0.57
CA GLU A 124 -10.29 17.62 1.01
C GLU A 124 -11.29 17.25 -0.11
N LEU A 125 -11.04 17.66 -1.36
CA LEU A 125 -11.88 17.29 -2.50
C LEU A 125 -11.94 15.77 -2.71
N PHE A 126 -10.80 15.07 -2.62
CA PHE A 126 -10.76 13.61 -2.77
C PHE A 126 -11.50 12.85 -1.66
N LYS A 127 -11.65 13.45 -0.47
CA LYS A 127 -12.35 12.81 0.66
C LYS A 127 -13.87 12.84 0.52
N ASP A 128 -14.42 13.85 -0.13
CA ASP A 128 -15.87 13.98 -0.26
C ASP A 128 -16.45 13.06 -1.34
N GLU A 129 -15.63 12.53 -2.25
CA GLU A 129 -16.07 11.62 -3.32
C GLU A 129 -16.01 10.12 -2.95
N VAL A 130 -15.40 9.75 -1.81
CA VAL A 130 -15.14 8.34 -1.42
C VAL A 130 -15.96 7.92 -0.18
N LYS A 131 -17.01 8.67 0.19
CA LYS A 131 -17.91 8.31 1.31
C LYS A 131 -18.97 7.29 0.94
#